data_AF-A0A0J7N3N8-F1
#
_entry.id   AF-A0A0J7N3N8-F1
#
_cell.length_a   1.000
_cell.length_b   1.000
_cell.length_c   1.000
_cell.angle_alpha   90.00
_cell.angle_beta   90.00
_cell.angle_gamma   90.00
#
_symmetry.space_group_name_H-M   'P 1'
#
loop_
_entity.id
_entity.type
_entity.pdbx_description
1 polymer ?
#
loop_
_entity_poly.entity_id
_entity_poly.type
_entity_poly.pdbx_seq_one_letter_code
_entity_poly.pdbx_strand_id
1 'polypeptide(L)'
;MSPKILRGSINGLKQVDEKLGDWDLVTEYDRKIEDVIIGKLKRAFPNHRFIAEESTGKELPELTDVPTWIIDPIDGTTNFVHGFPHTCVVIGLAVKKEVILGIVYNPILEQLFTARKGRGAFLNGKPIQVSKVQ
;
A
#
# COMPACT_ATOMS: atom_id res chain seq x y z
N MET A 1 14.84 0.86 -3.54
CA MET A 1 14.39 1.13 -4.93
C MET A 1 12.92 1.58 -5.05
N SER A 2 12.04 1.42 -4.06
CA SER A 2 10.62 1.86 -4.16
C SER A 2 10.34 3.35 -3.80
N PRO A 3 11.02 4.01 -2.84
CA PRO A 3 10.68 5.39 -2.44
C PRO A 3 10.88 6.45 -3.53
N LYS A 4 11.80 6.19 -4.47
CA LYS A 4 12.17 7.12 -5.53
C LYS A 4 11.09 7.26 -6.60
N ILE A 5 10.22 6.26 -6.76
CA ILE A 5 9.18 6.26 -7.80
C ILE A 5 8.17 7.36 -7.47
N LEU A 6 7.42 7.21 -6.36
CA LEU A 6 6.41 8.18 -5.94
C LEU A 6 6.97 9.60 -5.74
N ARG A 7 8.11 9.73 -5.04
CA ARG A 7 8.72 11.05 -4.78
C ARG A 7 9.18 11.74 -6.06
N GLY A 8 9.67 10.97 -7.04
CA GLY A 8 10.12 11.50 -8.33
C GLY A 8 8.98 11.83 -9.29
N SER A 9 7.83 11.16 -9.15
CA SER A 9 6.70 11.29 -10.08
C SER A 9 5.58 12.21 -9.59
N ILE A 10 5.53 12.60 -8.31
CA ILE A 10 4.44 13.40 -7.75
C ILE A 10 4.19 14.70 -8.54
N ASN A 11 5.24 15.39 -8.98
CA ASN A 11 5.15 16.64 -9.76
C ASN A 11 5.36 16.40 -11.27
N GLY A 12 5.47 15.14 -11.69
CA GLY A 12 5.65 14.78 -13.09
C GLY A 12 4.33 14.66 -13.84
N LEU A 13 4.44 14.61 -15.17
CA LEU A 13 3.36 14.11 -16.02
C LEU A 13 3.08 12.65 -15.66
N LYS A 14 1.80 12.30 -15.63
CA LYS A 14 1.30 10.97 -15.30
C LYS A 14 0.31 10.56 -16.36
N GLN A 15 0.33 9.31 -16.77
CA GLN A 15 -0.77 8.73 -17.52
C GLN A 15 -1.87 8.40 -16.53
N VAL A 16 -3.06 8.94 -16.75
CA VAL A 16 -4.21 8.74 -15.86
C VAL A 16 -5.32 8.06 -16.64
N ASP A 17 -5.80 6.95 -16.12
CA ASP A 17 -6.96 6.22 -16.64
C ASP A 17 -8.05 6.15 -15.55
N GLU A 18 -9.28 5.81 -15.95
CA GLU A 18 -10.43 5.62 -15.07
C GLU A 18 -10.76 4.13 -14.94
N LYS A 19 -11.03 3.64 -13.72
CA LYS A 19 -11.40 2.23 -13.48
C LYS A 19 -12.92 2.02 -13.56
N LEU A 20 -13.67 2.73 -12.71
CA LEU A 20 -15.14 2.61 -12.59
C LEU A 20 -15.90 3.91 -12.91
N GLY A 21 -15.18 5.03 -13.03
CA GLY A 21 -15.71 6.35 -13.37
C GLY A 21 -14.67 7.45 -13.11
N ASP A 22 -15.07 8.71 -13.33
CA ASP A 22 -14.20 9.91 -13.22
C ASP A 22 -13.61 10.18 -11.83
N TRP A 23 -14.15 9.52 -10.80
CA TRP A 23 -13.70 9.59 -9.41
C TRP A 23 -12.76 8.44 -9.01
N ASP A 24 -12.64 7.39 -9.83
CA ASP A 24 -11.83 6.19 -9.58
C ASP A 24 -10.65 6.14 -10.55
N LEU A 25 -9.59 6.83 -10.17
CA LEU A 25 -8.41 7.06 -11.00
C LEU A 25 -7.32 6.01 -10.78
N VAL A 26 -6.58 5.71 -11.84
CA VAL A 26 -5.37 4.87 -11.80
C VAL A 26 -4.27 5.52 -12.63
N THR A 27 -3.03 5.29 -12.26
CA THR A 27 -1.87 5.71 -13.05
C THR A 27 -0.98 4.53 -13.43
N GLU A 28 -0.06 4.76 -14.36
CA GLU A 28 0.97 3.76 -14.69
C GLU A 28 1.88 3.43 -13.50
N TYR A 29 1.89 4.28 -12.47
CA TYR A 29 2.70 4.08 -11.26
C TYR A 29 2.09 3.09 -10.28
N ASP A 30 0.75 3.01 -10.19
CA ASP A 30 0.04 2.04 -9.35
C ASP A 30 0.49 0.61 -9.72
N ARG A 31 0.40 0.30 -11.01
CA ARG A 31 0.83 -1.00 -11.59
C ARG A 31 2.32 -1.28 -11.36
N LYS A 32 3.19 -0.30 -11.65
CA LYS A 32 4.65 -0.46 -11.49
C LYS A 32 5.05 -0.72 -10.04
N ILE A 33 4.43 -0.02 -9.09
CA ILE A 33 4.74 -0.18 -7.66
C ILE A 33 4.25 -1.54 -7.17
N GLU A 34 3.05 -1.95 -7.57
CA GLU A 34 2.50 -3.25 -7.21
C GLU A 34 3.41 -4.39 -7.70
N ASP A 35 3.82 -4.38 -8.96
CA ASP A 35 4.73 -5.38 -9.55
C ASP A 35 6.06 -5.49 -8.78
N VAL A 36 6.62 -4.34 -8.38
CA VAL A 36 7.87 -4.29 -7.61
C VAL A 36 7.68 -4.90 -6.21
N ILE A 37 6.56 -4.59 -5.55
CA ILE A 37 6.24 -5.09 -4.20
C ILE A 37 5.98 -6.60 -4.26
N ILE A 38 5.04 -7.04 -5.09
CA ILE A 38 4.68 -8.45 -5.26
C ILE A 38 5.90 -9.25 -5.70
N GLY A 39 6.68 -8.77 -6.68
CA GLY A 39 7.86 -9.47 -7.17
C GLY A 39 8.91 -9.70 -6.07
N LYS A 40 9.10 -8.74 -5.16
CA LYS A 40 10.01 -8.92 -4.01
C LYS A 40 9.46 -9.88 -2.97
N LEU A 41 8.19 -9.71 -2.60
CA LEU A 41 7.55 -10.54 -1.59
C LEU A 41 7.42 -11.99 -2.06
N LYS A 42 7.09 -12.22 -3.33
CA LYS A 42 7.01 -13.57 -3.92
C LYS A 42 8.36 -14.29 -3.94
N ARG A 43 9.47 -13.56 -4.16
CA ARG A 43 10.83 -14.14 -4.03
C ARG A 43 11.18 -14.52 -2.60
N ALA A 44 10.81 -13.69 -1.62
CA ALA A 44 11.09 -13.95 -0.21
C ALA A 44 10.14 -14.98 0.42
N PHE A 45 8.89 -15.03 -0.07
CA PHE A 45 7.80 -15.85 0.47
C PHE A 45 7.02 -16.53 -0.69
N PRO A 46 7.60 -17.55 -1.35
CA PRO A 46 7.01 -18.16 -2.54
C PRO A 46 5.62 -18.80 -2.33
N ASN A 47 5.32 -19.19 -1.09
CA ASN A 47 4.07 -19.87 -0.71
C ASN A 47 2.99 -18.92 -0.19
N HIS A 48 3.27 -17.61 -0.12
CA HIS A 48 2.27 -16.63 0.33
C HIS A 48 1.35 -16.24 -0.84
N ARG A 49 0.12 -15.84 -0.51
CA ARG A 49 -0.85 -15.30 -1.46
C ARG A 49 -0.81 -13.77 -1.46
N PHE A 50 -1.47 -13.18 -2.44
CA PHE A 50 -1.53 -11.74 -2.66
C PHE A 50 -2.97 -11.32 -2.95
N ILE A 51 -3.40 -10.24 -2.32
CA ILE A 51 -4.60 -9.46 -2.66
C ILE A 51 -4.06 -8.05 -2.89
N ALA A 52 -4.08 -7.58 -4.13
CA ALA A 52 -3.49 -6.30 -4.47
C ALA A 52 -4.46 -5.53 -5.35
N GLU A 53 -4.71 -4.26 -5.04
CA GLU A 53 -5.78 -3.45 -5.64
C GLU A 53 -5.81 -3.56 -7.16
N GLU A 54 -4.65 -3.46 -7.81
CA GLU A 54 -4.58 -3.40 -9.25
C GLU A 54 -4.67 -4.79 -9.89
N SER A 55 -4.01 -5.79 -9.31
CA SER A 55 -4.05 -7.18 -9.82
C SER A 55 -5.35 -7.91 -9.50
N THR A 56 -6.12 -7.43 -8.53
CA THR A 56 -7.38 -8.07 -8.15
C THR A 56 -8.47 -7.61 -9.11
N GLY A 57 -9.10 -8.57 -9.79
CA GLY A 57 -10.25 -8.28 -10.65
C GLY A 57 -11.48 -7.81 -9.86
N LYS A 58 -12.63 -7.70 -10.54
CA LYS A 58 -13.89 -7.29 -9.91
C LYS A 58 -14.33 -8.17 -8.73
N GLU A 59 -13.84 -9.41 -8.67
CA GLU A 59 -14.10 -10.34 -7.57
C GLU A 59 -12.91 -10.39 -6.62
N LEU A 60 -13.13 -9.94 -5.39
CA LEU A 60 -12.15 -10.04 -4.32
C LEU A 60 -11.95 -11.52 -3.95
N PRO A 61 -10.71 -12.03 -3.94
CA PRO A 61 -10.45 -13.39 -3.50
C PRO A 61 -10.77 -13.56 -2.01
N GLU A 62 -11.25 -14.74 -1.63
CA GLU A 62 -11.49 -15.05 -0.22
C GLU A 62 -10.18 -15.03 0.57
N LEU A 63 -10.18 -14.34 1.72
CA LEU A 63 -9.09 -14.43 2.68
C LEU A 63 -9.09 -15.82 3.34
N THR A 64 -8.02 -16.58 3.09
CA THR A 64 -7.83 -17.94 3.61
C THR A 64 -6.88 -17.98 4.80
N ASP A 65 -6.61 -19.18 5.33
CA ASP A 65 -5.62 -19.33 6.41
C ASP A 65 -4.17 -19.20 5.94
N VAL A 66 -3.93 -19.29 4.63
CA VAL A 66 -2.61 -19.11 4.03
C VAL A 66 -2.15 -17.66 4.25
N PRO A 67 -0.87 -17.44 4.64
CA PRO A 67 -0.32 -16.09 4.72
C PRO A 67 -0.56 -15.30 3.43
N THR A 68 -1.22 -14.16 3.57
CA THR A 68 -1.70 -13.35 2.44
C THR A 68 -1.28 -11.91 2.63
N TRP A 69 -0.54 -11.39 1.65
CA TRP A 69 -0.17 -9.97 1.57
C TRP A 69 -1.32 -9.19 0.96
N ILE A 70 -1.75 -8.12 1.64
CA ILE A 70 -2.78 -7.19 1.18
C ILE A 70 -2.08 -5.89 0.81
N ILE A 71 -2.18 -5.45 -0.43
CA ILE A 71 -1.35 -4.37 -0.98
C ILE A 71 -2.24 -3.35 -1.67
N ASP A 72 -2.03 -2.09 -1.32
CA ASP A 72 -2.47 -0.94 -2.10
C ASP A 72 -1.19 -0.18 -2.52
N PRO A 73 -0.88 -0.15 -3.84
CA PRO A 73 0.35 0.46 -4.32
C PRO A 73 0.36 1.99 -4.19
N ILE A 74 -0.80 2.64 -4.27
CA ILE A 74 -0.97 4.10 -4.15
C ILE A 74 -2.35 4.39 -3.54
N ASP A 75 -2.43 4.40 -2.21
CA ASP A 75 -3.60 4.92 -1.53
C ASP A 75 -3.64 6.44 -1.70
N GLY A 76 -4.79 6.95 -2.12
CA GLY A 76 -4.99 8.34 -2.51
C GLY A 76 -4.52 8.66 -3.94
N THR A 77 -4.81 7.81 -4.94
CA THR A 77 -4.44 8.05 -6.35
C THR A 77 -4.89 9.42 -6.86
N THR A 78 -6.08 9.91 -6.49
CA THR A 78 -6.53 11.29 -6.80
C THR A 78 -5.58 12.35 -6.24
N ASN A 79 -5.13 12.21 -4.99
CA ASN A 79 -4.14 13.12 -4.42
C ASN A 79 -2.83 13.05 -5.19
N PHE A 80 -2.39 11.84 -5.55
CA PHE A 80 -1.18 11.64 -6.33
C PHE A 80 -1.26 12.29 -7.73
N VAL A 81 -2.38 12.12 -8.44
CA VAL A 81 -2.64 12.75 -9.74
C VAL A 81 -2.49 14.27 -9.66
N HIS A 82 -3.13 14.88 -8.67
CA HIS A 82 -3.12 16.34 -8.46
C HIS A 82 -1.87 16.88 -7.72
N GLY A 83 -0.94 16.01 -7.34
CA GLY A 83 0.31 16.42 -6.68
C GLY A 83 0.16 16.79 -5.19
N PHE A 84 -0.94 16.40 -4.54
CA PHE A 84 -1.10 16.57 -3.10
C PHE A 84 -0.20 15.57 -2.34
N PRO A 85 0.43 15.99 -1.22
CA PRO A 85 1.43 15.18 -0.53
C PRO A 85 0.83 14.05 0.32
N HIS A 86 -0.48 13.81 0.24
CA HIS A 86 -1.21 12.82 1.02
C HIS A 86 -1.51 11.57 0.17
N THR A 87 -0.44 10.85 -0.19
CA THR A 87 -0.52 9.54 -0.84
C THR A 87 0.48 8.59 -0.20
N CYS A 88 0.15 7.31 -0.13
CA CYS A 88 1.01 6.32 0.51
C CYS A 88 0.93 4.93 -0.12
N VAL A 89 1.95 4.12 0.14
CA VAL A 89 1.92 2.68 -0.11
C VAL A 89 1.41 1.98 1.14
N VAL A 90 0.42 1.10 1.01
CA VAL A 90 -0.13 0.33 2.14
C VAL A 90 0.16 -1.16 1.94
N ILE A 91 0.71 -1.81 2.97
CA ILE A 91 1.01 -3.25 2.96
C ILE A 91 0.55 -3.85 4.29
N GLY A 92 -0.36 -4.82 4.20
CA GLY A 92 -0.77 -5.69 5.29
C GLY A 92 -0.28 -7.12 5.08
N LEU A 93 -0.09 -7.86 6.18
CA LEU A 93 0.05 -9.32 6.15
C LEU A 93 -1.00 -9.95 7.06
N ALA A 94 -1.84 -10.79 6.46
CA ALA A 94 -2.79 -11.63 7.17
C ALA A 94 -2.29 -13.07 7.27
N VAL A 95 -2.48 -13.72 8.41
CA VAL A 95 -2.17 -15.14 8.66
C VAL A 95 -3.35 -15.73 9.43
N LYS A 96 -3.90 -16.88 8.98
CA LYS A 96 -5.11 -17.46 9.60
C LYS A 96 -6.26 -16.45 9.67
N LYS A 97 -6.49 -15.73 8.56
CA LYS A 97 -7.48 -14.66 8.42
C LYS A 97 -7.33 -13.48 9.40
N GLU A 98 -6.20 -13.36 10.09
CA GLU A 98 -5.92 -12.28 11.03
C GLU A 98 -4.77 -11.39 10.54
N VAL A 99 -4.96 -10.07 10.54
CA VAL A 99 -3.90 -9.10 10.21
C VAL A 99 -2.88 -9.03 11.34
N ILE A 100 -1.64 -9.41 11.05
CA ILE A 100 -0.55 -9.48 12.03
C ILE A 100 0.53 -8.40 11.85
N LEU A 101 0.57 -7.76 10.68
CA LEU A 101 1.53 -6.73 10.30
C LEU A 101 0.83 -5.67 9.44
N GLY A 102 1.13 -4.40 9.66
CA GLY A 102 0.74 -3.28 8.81
C GLY A 102 1.90 -2.33 8.58
N ILE A 103 2.04 -1.84 7.35
CA ILE A 103 3.02 -0.85 6.93
C ILE A 103 2.27 0.18 6.09
N VAL A 104 2.39 1.45 6.45
CA VAL A 104 1.90 2.56 5.63
C VAL A 104 3.07 3.51 5.41
N TYR A 105 3.41 3.79 4.16
CA TYR A 105 4.55 4.61 3.83
C TYR A 105 4.18 5.74 2.89
N ASN A 106 4.27 6.98 3.39
CA ASN A 106 4.20 8.19 2.59
C ASN A 106 5.63 8.68 2.30
N PRO A 107 6.14 8.53 1.06
CA PRO A 107 7.50 8.92 0.70
C PRO A 107 7.69 10.43 0.53
N ILE A 108 6.61 11.21 0.41
CA ILE A 108 6.64 12.65 0.21
C ILE A 108 6.80 13.36 1.55
N LEU A 109 6.06 12.90 2.56
CA LEU A 109 6.16 13.38 3.94
C LEU A 109 7.20 12.63 4.77
N GLU A 110 7.87 11.64 4.18
CA GLU A 110 8.84 10.77 4.86
C GLU A 110 8.27 10.12 6.13
N GLN A 111 7.03 9.64 6.04
CA GLN A 111 6.31 9.01 7.14
C GLN A 111 6.20 7.50 6.90
N LEU A 112 6.86 6.73 7.74
CA LEU A 112 6.76 5.28 7.79
C LEU A 112 6.03 4.86 9.06
N PHE A 113 4.76 4.50 8.90
CA PHE A 113 3.98 3.85 9.94
C PHE A 113 4.19 2.34 9.86
N THR A 114 4.42 1.72 11.01
CA THR A 114 4.52 0.26 11.11
C THR A 114 3.78 -0.22 12.34
N ALA A 115 3.16 -1.39 12.25
CA ALA A 115 2.53 -2.07 13.36
C ALA A 115 2.71 -3.57 13.23
N ARG A 116 2.89 -4.24 14.36
CA ARG A 116 2.89 -5.70 14.46
C ARG A 116 2.06 -6.13 15.67
N LYS A 117 1.21 -7.13 15.48
CA LYS A 117 0.36 -7.65 16.56
C LYS A 117 1.22 -8.01 17.79
N GLY A 118 0.83 -7.47 18.95
CA GLY A 118 1.52 -7.65 20.22
C GLY A 118 2.84 -6.88 20.38
N ARG A 119 3.21 -5.99 19.43
CA ARG A 119 4.47 -5.22 19.46
C ARG A 119 4.29 -3.70 19.37
N GLY A 120 3.04 -3.23 19.32
CA GLY A 120 2.71 -1.81 19.22
C GLY A 120 2.75 -1.26 17.79
N ALA A 121 2.60 0.06 17.70
CA ALA A 121 2.64 0.83 16.47
C ALA A 121 3.68 1.95 16.57
N PHE A 122 4.29 2.30 15.43
CA PHE A 122 5.40 3.25 15.36
C PHE A 122 5.26 4.16 14.14
N LEU A 123 5.65 5.42 14.30
CA LEU A 123 5.89 6.38 13.23
C LEU A 123 7.38 6.70 13.19
N ASN A 124 8.06 6.39 12.09
CA ASN A 124 9.51 6.61 11.92
C ASN A 124 10.33 6.01 13.08
N GLY A 125 9.94 4.81 13.52
CA GLY A 125 10.58 4.09 14.62
C GLY A 125 10.21 4.59 16.02
N LYS A 126 9.45 5.68 16.16
CA LYS A 126 8.98 6.19 17.45
C LYS A 126 7.61 5.60 17.79
N PRO A 127 7.39 5.06 19.01
CA PRO A 127 6.09 4.55 19.42
C PRO A 127 4.98 5.60 19.32
N ILE A 128 3.80 5.19 18.89
CA ILE A 128 2.61 6.06 18.82
C ILE A 128 1.45 5.45 19.62
N GLN A 129 0.53 6.31 20.04
CA GLN A 129 -0.68 5.96 20.77
C GLN A 129 -1.84 6.83 20.27
N VAL A 130 -3.06 6.32 20.41
CA VAL A 130 -4.28 7.09 20.13
C VAL A 130 -4.44 8.24 21.11
N SER A 131 -5.29 9.21 20.77
CA SER A 131 -5.70 10.26 21.70
C SER A 131 -6.40 9.65 22.92
N LYS A 132 -6.44 10.41 24.03
CA LYS A 132 -7.25 10.07 25.21
C LYS A 132 -8.70 10.57 25.09
N VAL A 133 -9.00 11.27 24.01
CA VAL A 133 -10.35 11.80 23.74
C VAL A 133 -11.13 10.67 23.09
N GLN A 134 -12.28 10.37 23.68
CA GLN A 134 -13.17 9.30 23.26
C GLN A 134 -14.38 9.90 22.54
#